data_AF-A0A174EXQ2-F1
#
_entry.id   AF-A0A174EXQ2-F1
#
_cell.length_a   1.000
_cell.length_b   1.000
_cell.length_c   1.000
_cell.angle_alpha   90.00
_cell.angle_beta   90.00
_cell.angle_gamma   90.00
#
_symmetry.space_group_name_H-M   'P 1'
#
loop_
_entity.id
_entity.type
_entity.pdbx_description
1 polymer ?
#
loop_
_entity_poly.entity_id
_entity_poly.type
_entity_poly.pdbx_seq_one_letter_code
_entity_poly.pdbx_strand_id
1 'polypeptide(L)'
;MGYSVTLQPYTDGQGRTGHNVAAVKAASVPDADILVLSAHHDSVPTAYGANDNASGVAALLYTAEALRNVPTDTEVRFLSFTDEENGKNGSRTYTASLTEEERTRIVGAIQFDMLGGLGSTGTLVCTVDGEANWVSDLLQKKNPGLESGVETASDHTSFQLSGIPAVLLMQRGRGYLYHSAADTAEQLDLYAIAAAADSAAAAAEEICSADTPSYRALAREQGERGAYRQTRQNMIYFGSSRADTEAYIGAAGEPVGASEISGEGWTDTYETYHYSMRWFDSKVPMSTYYQYRNGFLERIELRPEETGYTGEQVRELIEAMYGSPVSEERGQTGWSDPIYSKYITLSRERRSSRHQRSGGCGGMELSVFDPPAGGQTEVGRVQPVYGRYQ
;
A
#
# COMPACT_ATOMS: atom_id res chain seq x y z
N MET A 1 3.62 16.19 -26.83
CA MET A 1 3.09 16.76 -25.59
C MET A 1 3.97 17.84 -24.97
N GLY A 2 5.31 17.76 -25.01
CA GLY A 2 6.19 18.84 -24.54
C GLY A 2 6.64 18.74 -23.08
N TYR A 3 6.31 17.64 -22.42
CA TYR A 3 6.73 17.34 -21.04
C TYR A 3 8.20 16.94 -20.96
N SER A 4 8.83 17.22 -19.82
CA SER A 4 10.15 16.70 -19.48
C SER A 4 10.01 15.24 -19.07
N VAL A 5 10.74 14.34 -19.73
CA VAL A 5 10.64 12.89 -19.49
C VAL A 5 11.93 12.35 -18.88
N THR A 6 11.81 11.56 -17.82
CA THR A 6 12.90 10.84 -17.18
C THR A 6 12.57 9.35 -17.05
N LEU A 7 13.62 8.53 -16.99
CA LEU A 7 13.50 7.10 -16.71
C LEU A 7 14.08 6.83 -15.31
N GLN A 8 13.29 6.22 -14.44
CA GLN A 8 13.77 5.72 -13.16
C GLN A 8 14.05 4.22 -13.30
N PRO A 9 15.32 3.79 -13.24
CA PRO A 9 15.67 2.39 -13.37
C PRO A 9 15.17 1.58 -12.18
N TYR A 10 14.78 0.34 -12.47
CA TYR A 10 14.35 -0.66 -11.51
C TYR A 10 15.07 -1.98 -11.81
N THR A 11 15.47 -2.71 -10.76
CA THR A 11 15.99 -4.07 -10.88
C THR A 11 15.34 -4.92 -9.80
N ASP A 12 14.77 -6.05 -10.19
CA ASP A 12 14.12 -6.97 -9.27
C ASP A 12 15.09 -7.92 -8.55
N GLY A 13 14.57 -8.73 -7.62
CA GLY A 13 15.38 -9.71 -6.88
C GLY A 13 15.99 -10.83 -7.72
N GLN A 14 15.56 -10.98 -8.98
CA GLN A 14 16.11 -11.95 -9.95
C GLN A 14 17.11 -11.30 -10.92
N GLY A 15 17.39 -10.00 -10.78
CA GLY A 15 18.29 -9.25 -11.65
C GLY A 15 17.67 -8.81 -12.98
N ARG A 16 16.35 -8.93 -13.15
CA ARG A 16 15.61 -8.39 -14.30
C ARG A 16 15.49 -6.88 -14.14
N THR A 17 15.66 -6.14 -15.23
CA THR A 17 15.68 -4.67 -15.22
C THR A 17 14.46 -4.10 -15.95
N GLY A 18 13.90 -3.03 -15.42
CA GLY A 18 12.83 -2.24 -16.02
C GLY A 18 13.04 -0.74 -15.77
N HIS A 19 12.12 0.10 -16.27
CA HIS A 19 12.14 1.53 -15.97
C HIS A 19 10.73 2.03 -15.73
N ASN A 20 10.52 2.79 -14.65
CA ASN A 20 9.39 3.70 -14.62
C ASN A 20 9.65 4.85 -15.59
N VAL A 21 8.62 5.30 -16.31
CA VAL A 21 8.68 6.49 -17.16
C VAL A 21 7.94 7.62 -16.46
N ALA A 22 8.62 8.72 -16.19
CA ALA A 22 8.02 9.89 -15.55
C ALA A 22 8.05 11.08 -16.51
N ALA A 23 6.87 11.62 -16.84
CA ALA A 23 6.74 12.85 -17.59
C ALA A 23 6.19 13.96 -16.67
N VAL A 24 6.82 15.13 -16.65
CA VAL A 24 6.46 16.22 -15.74
C VAL A 24 5.99 17.45 -16.49
N LYS A 25 4.84 17.97 -16.07
CA LYS A 25 4.38 19.34 -16.36
C LYS A 25 4.72 20.22 -15.15
N ALA A 26 5.67 21.13 -15.33
CA ALA A 26 6.10 22.03 -14.27
C ALA A 26 4.99 23.00 -13.87
N ALA A 27 4.92 23.30 -12.58
CA ALA A 27 4.10 24.39 -12.04
C ALA A 27 4.69 25.77 -12.41
N SER A 28 3.83 26.79 -12.43
CA SER A 28 4.25 28.18 -12.59
C SER A 28 4.81 28.83 -11.31
N VAL A 29 4.67 28.16 -10.16
CA VAL A 29 5.10 28.64 -8.84
C VAL A 29 6.06 27.63 -8.16
N PRO A 30 7.01 28.11 -7.34
CA PRO A 30 7.83 27.22 -6.51
C PRO A 30 6.98 26.60 -5.40
N ASP A 31 7.45 25.47 -4.85
CA ASP A 31 6.75 24.75 -3.78
C ASP A 31 5.26 24.52 -4.11
N ALA A 32 5.00 24.10 -5.35
CA ALA A 32 3.67 23.76 -5.84
C ALA A 32 3.18 22.41 -5.32
N ASP A 33 1.86 22.25 -5.22
CA ASP A 33 1.21 20.95 -5.07
C ASP A 33 1.64 20.03 -6.21
N ILE A 34 1.63 18.72 -5.97
CA ILE A 34 1.87 17.69 -6.98
C ILE A 34 0.61 16.85 -7.15
N LEU A 35 0.14 16.73 -8.39
CA LEU A 35 -0.84 15.73 -8.81
C LEU A 35 -0.14 14.62 -9.57
N VAL A 36 -0.41 13.36 -9.18
CA VAL A 36 0.07 12.18 -9.91
C VAL A 36 -1.06 11.56 -10.72
N LEU A 37 -0.79 11.31 -12.00
CA LEU A 37 -1.64 10.52 -12.90
C LEU A 37 -0.80 9.34 -13.39
N SER A 38 -1.32 8.11 -13.31
CA SER A 38 -0.46 6.94 -13.57
C SER A 38 -1.18 5.73 -14.15
N ALA A 39 -0.40 4.83 -14.75
CA ALA A 39 -0.80 3.52 -15.28
C ALA A 39 0.44 2.60 -15.28
N HIS A 40 0.31 1.27 -15.41
CA HIS A 40 1.47 0.40 -15.69
C HIS A 40 1.54 0.00 -17.16
N HIS A 41 2.75 -0.23 -17.66
CA HIS A 41 2.99 -0.57 -19.07
C HIS A 41 3.54 -1.98 -19.28
N ASP A 42 3.86 -2.72 -18.22
CA ASP A 42 4.13 -4.14 -18.31
C ASP A 42 2.83 -4.94 -18.44
N SER A 43 2.98 -6.22 -18.80
CA SER A 43 1.90 -7.20 -18.97
C SER A 43 2.44 -8.56 -18.57
N VAL A 44 1.56 -9.48 -18.14
CA VAL A 44 1.93 -10.89 -17.98
C VAL A 44 2.45 -11.51 -19.29
N PRO A 45 3.37 -12.50 -19.23
CA PRO A 45 3.94 -13.15 -20.41
C PRO A 45 2.95 -13.89 -21.32
N THR A 46 1.75 -14.20 -20.81
CA THR A 46 0.74 -15.03 -21.49
C THR A 46 -0.38 -14.22 -22.15
N ALA A 47 -0.37 -12.89 -22.02
CA ALA A 47 -1.40 -12.00 -22.56
C ALA A 47 -0.76 -10.90 -23.43
N TYR A 48 -1.58 -10.29 -24.28
CA TYR A 48 -1.18 -9.08 -24.99
C TYR A 48 -1.36 -7.81 -24.14
N GLY A 49 -2.18 -7.88 -23.09
CA GLY A 49 -2.37 -6.80 -22.12
C GLY A 49 -3.12 -5.59 -22.69
N ALA A 50 -4.09 -5.81 -23.59
CA ALA A 50 -4.85 -4.71 -24.17
C ALA A 50 -5.72 -4.00 -23.12
N ASN A 51 -6.49 -4.75 -22.34
CA ASN A 51 -7.21 -4.22 -21.19
C ASN A 51 -6.24 -4.00 -20.03
N ASP A 52 -5.33 -4.93 -19.79
CA ASP A 52 -4.40 -4.95 -18.65
C ASP A 52 -2.92 -4.86 -19.09
N ASN A 53 -2.37 -3.66 -19.32
CA ASN A 53 -2.99 -2.36 -19.06
C ASN A 53 -2.72 -1.31 -20.15
N ALA A 54 -2.69 -1.72 -21.41
CA ALA A 54 -2.60 -0.76 -22.53
C ALA A 54 -3.78 0.24 -22.53
N SER A 55 -4.95 -0.17 -22.06
CA SER A 55 -6.13 0.69 -21.91
C SER A 55 -5.91 1.84 -20.91
N GLY A 56 -5.32 1.57 -19.74
CA GLY A 56 -4.96 2.59 -18.76
C GLY A 56 -3.83 3.49 -19.24
N VAL A 57 -2.83 2.93 -19.95
CA VAL A 57 -1.78 3.74 -20.61
C VAL A 57 -2.39 4.68 -21.66
N ALA A 58 -3.38 4.22 -22.43
CA ALA A 58 -4.08 5.08 -23.38
C ALA A 58 -4.84 6.23 -22.68
N ALA A 59 -5.51 5.95 -21.56
CA ALA A 59 -6.18 6.96 -20.73
C ALA A 59 -5.19 7.97 -20.13
N LEU A 60 -4.02 7.50 -19.67
CA LEU A 60 -2.94 8.34 -19.17
C LEU A 60 -2.42 9.30 -20.25
N LEU A 61 -2.14 8.77 -21.45
CA LEU A 61 -1.66 9.57 -22.59
C LEU A 61 -2.72 10.57 -23.08
N TYR A 62 -4.00 10.18 -23.09
CA TYR A 62 -5.10 11.09 -23.41
C TYR A 62 -5.17 12.25 -22.41
N THR A 63 -5.14 11.95 -21.11
CA THR A 63 -5.17 12.97 -20.04
C THR A 63 -3.95 13.89 -20.14
N ALA A 64 -2.78 13.33 -20.44
CA ALA A 64 -1.56 14.10 -20.68
C ALA A 64 -1.69 15.03 -21.90
N GLU A 65 -2.33 14.60 -22.99
CA GLU A 65 -2.60 15.47 -24.13
C GLU A 65 -3.62 16.57 -23.79
N ALA A 66 -4.67 16.26 -23.02
CA ALA A 66 -5.68 17.24 -22.60
C ALA A 66 -5.06 18.38 -21.76
N LEU A 67 -4.15 18.05 -20.84
CA LEU A 67 -3.52 19.02 -19.93
C LEU A 67 -2.36 19.82 -20.54
N ARG A 68 -1.96 19.53 -21.79
CA ARG A 68 -0.74 20.10 -22.39
C ARG A 68 -0.70 21.63 -22.36
N ASN A 69 -1.81 22.27 -22.69
CA ASN A 69 -1.93 23.72 -22.83
C ASN A 69 -2.64 24.38 -21.64
N VAL A 70 -3.02 23.61 -20.62
CA VAL A 70 -3.64 24.12 -19.40
C VAL A 70 -2.57 24.86 -18.59
N PRO A 71 -2.72 26.16 -18.30
CA PRO A 71 -1.87 26.85 -17.33
C PRO A 71 -2.06 26.23 -15.95
N THR A 72 -0.98 26.07 -15.18
CA THR A 72 -1.05 25.38 -13.88
C THR A 72 -0.13 26.01 -12.85
N ASP A 73 -0.62 26.12 -11.61
CA ASP A 73 0.18 26.37 -10.39
C ASP A 73 0.51 25.06 -9.64
N THR A 74 0.02 23.92 -10.15
CA THR A 74 0.28 22.56 -9.67
C THR A 74 1.25 21.83 -10.60
N GLU A 75 2.21 21.09 -10.05
CA GLU A 75 3.08 20.19 -10.79
C GLU A 75 2.30 18.91 -11.11
N VAL A 76 2.24 18.51 -12.39
CA VAL A 76 1.56 17.26 -12.79
C VAL A 76 2.59 16.25 -13.22
N ARG A 77 2.60 15.09 -12.56
CA ARG A 77 3.47 13.95 -12.89
C ARG A 77 2.64 12.86 -13.55
N PHE A 78 2.94 12.56 -14.80
CA PHE A 78 2.41 11.41 -15.53
C PHE A 78 3.39 10.26 -15.40
N LEU A 79 3.02 9.19 -14.69
CA LEU A 79 3.90 8.07 -14.38
C LEU A 79 3.41 6.80 -15.08
N SER A 80 4.29 6.16 -15.84
CA SER A 80 4.05 4.83 -16.38
C SER A 80 4.95 3.84 -15.66
N PHE A 81 4.36 3.00 -14.82
CA PHE A 81 5.09 2.04 -13.98
C PHE A 81 5.45 0.77 -14.73
N THR A 82 6.61 0.22 -14.37
CA THR A 82 7.03 -1.12 -14.78
C THR A 82 6.75 -2.11 -13.65
N ASP A 83 6.63 -3.38 -14.01
CA ASP A 83 6.65 -4.50 -13.06
C ASP A 83 5.51 -4.46 -12.02
N GLU A 84 4.32 -4.04 -12.45
CA GLU A 84 3.09 -4.12 -11.66
C GLU A 84 2.71 -5.59 -11.43
N GLU A 85 2.78 -6.39 -12.48
CA GLU A 85 2.28 -7.77 -12.54
C GLU A 85 3.05 -8.72 -11.61
N ASN A 86 4.26 -8.32 -11.21
CA ASN A 86 5.11 -9.05 -10.26
C ASN A 86 5.09 -8.42 -8.84
N GLY A 87 4.08 -7.61 -8.53
CA GLY A 87 3.83 -7.08 -7.19
C GLY A 87 4.05 -5.58 -7.03
N LYS A 88 3.74 -4.76 -8.05
CA LYS A 88 3.73 -3.28 -7.99
C LYS A 88 5.12 -2.70 -7.75
N ASN A 89 6.15 -3.36 -8.26
CA ASN A 89 7.51 -3.06 -7.86
C ASN A 89 7.99 -1.70 -8.39
N GLY A 90 7.53 -1.30 -9.58
CA GLY A 90 7.78 0.03 -10.11
C GLY A 90 7.21 1.13 -9.22
N SER A 91 5.93 1.07 -8.87
CA SER A 91 5.30 2.09 -8.03
C SER A 91 5.84 2.09 -6.59
N ARG A 92 6.12 0.92 -6.01
CA ARG A 92 6.81 0.81 -4.70
C ARG A 92 8.18 1.47 -4.72
N THR A 93 8.97 1.23 -5.77
CA THR A 93 10.29 1.86 -5.94
C THR A 93 10.15 3.37 -6.06
N TYR A 94 9.15 3.84 -6.83
CA TYR A 94 8.89 5.27 -6.97
C TYR A 94 8.51 5.92 -5.64
N THR A 95 7.54 5.38 -4.90
CA THR A 95 7.08 5.97 -3.64
C THR A 95 8.11 5.87 -2.51
N ALA A 96 8.94 4.83 -2.50
CA ALA A 96 10.08 4.71 -1.59
C ALA A 96 11.20 5.73 -1.91
N SER A 97 11.33 6.16 -3.17
CA SER A 97 12.33 7.15 -3.58
C SER A 97 11.94 8.60 -3.29
N LEU A 98 10.67 8.86 -2.96
CA LEU A 98 10.18 10.19 -2.66
C LEU A 98 10.83 10.73 -1.38
N THR A 99 11.34 11.95 -1.46
CA THR A 99 11.71 12.71 -0.27
C THR A 99 10.47 13.05 0.57
N GLU A 100 10.64 13.33 1.86
CA GLU A 100 9.52 13.75 2.72
C GLU A 100 8.88 15.05 2.22
N GLU A 101 9.70 15.96 1.68
CA GLU A 101 9.21 17.18 1.04
C GLU A 101 8.34 16.83 -0.17
N GLU A 102 8.78 15.97 -1.09
CA GLU A 102 7.92 15.58 -2.22
C GLU A 102 6.65 14.86 -1.78
N ARG A 103 6.76 13.92 -0.83
CA ARG A 103 5.62 13.16 -0.30
C ARG A 103 4.53 14.10 0.24
N THR A 104 4.92 15.11 1.02
CA THR A 104 3.98 16.09 1.60
C THR A 104 3.39 17.06 0.57
N ARG A 105 4.03 17.23 -0.59
CA ARG A 105 3.52 18.04 -1.71
C ARG A 105 2.58 17.26 -2.62
N ILE A 106 2.64 15.91 -2.65
CA ILE A 106 1.70 15.11 -3.44
C ILE A 106 0.33 15.13 -2.78
N VAL A 107 -0.58 15.89 -3.37
CA VAL A 107 -1.93 16.05 -2.82
C VAL A 107 -2.83 14.88 -3.18
N GLY A 108 -2.62 14.26 -4.35
CA GLY A 108 -3.44 13.16 -4.82
C GLY A 108 -2.77 12.35 -5.93
N ALA A 109 -3.16 11.08 -6.04
CA ALA A 109 -2.76 10.18 -7.11
C ALA A 109 -3.97 9.49 -7.76
N ILE A 110 -4.06 9.51 -9.08
CA ILE A 110 -5.10 8.85 -9.87
C ILE A 110 -4.43 7.82 -10.78
N GLN A 111 -4.63 6.53 -10.50
CA GLN A 111 -4.17 5.43 -11.34
C GLN A 111 -5.29 5.01 -12.30
N PHE A 112 -4.93 4.68 -13.55
CA PHE A 112 -5.79 4.00 -14.50
C PHE A 112 -5.39 2.53 -14.63
N ASP A 113 -6.38 1.64 -14.57
CA ASP A 113 -6.15 0.20 -14.74
C ASP A 113 -7.37 -0.50 -15.30
N MET A 114 -7.17 -1.47 -16.19
CA MET A 114 -8.24 -2.32 -16.75
C MET A 114 -9.52 -1.55 -17.14
N LEU A 115 -9.45 -0.75 -18.22
CA LEU A 115 -10.57 0.07 -18.69
C LEU A 115 -11.21 -0.50 -19.96
N GLY A 116 -12.53 -0.67 -19.92
CA GLY A 116 -13.33 -0.99 -21.10
C GLY A 116 -13.19 -2.42 -21.62
N GLY A 117 -12.64 -3.35 -20.85
CA GLY A 117 -12.55 -4.76 -21.23
C GLY A 117 -13.91 -5.43 -21.40
N LEU A 118 -13.94 -6.47 -22.24
CA LEU A 118 -15.14 -7.27 -22.50
C LEU A 118 -15.75 -7.83 -21.21
N GLY A 119 -17.05 -7.60 -21.03
CA GLY A 119 -17.80 -8.02 -19.83
C GLY A 119 -17.83 -6.97 -18.72
N SER A 120 -17.17 -5.82 -18.91
CA SER A 120 -17.34 -4.66 -18.04
C SER A 120 -18.79 -4.15 -18.05
N THR A 121 -19.26 -3.70 -16.88
CA THR A 121 -20.61 -3.13 -16.69
C THR A 121 -20.58 -1.72 -16.13
N GLY A 122 -19.41 -1.09 -16.07
CA GLY A 122 -19.22 0.26 -15.55
C GLY A 122 -17.79 0.50 -15.05
N THR A 123 -17.53 1.72 -14.59
CA THR A 123 -16.24 2.14 -14.04
C THR A 123 -16.40 2.47 -12.56
N LEU A 124 -15.43 2.03 -11.77
CA LEU A 124 -15.31 2.28 -10.34
C LEU A 124 -14.23 3.31 -10.07
N VAL A 125 -14.37 4.00 -8.95
CA VAL A 125 -13.28 4.69 -8.26
C VAL A 125 -12.96 3.91 -6.98
N CYS A 126 -11.80 3.24 -6.97
CA CYS A 126 -11.40 2.36 -5.90
C CYS A 126 -10.36 3.02 -4.99
N THR A 127 -10.47 2.78 -3.68
CA THR A 127 -9.41 3.01 -2.70
C THR A 127 -9.00 1.69 -2.07
N VAL A 128 -7.87 1.66 -1.35
CA VAL A 128 -7.33 0.43 -0.75
C VAL A 128 -8.29 -0.15 0.30
N ASP A 129 -8.97 0.71 1.03
CA ASP A 129 -9.84 0.37 2.17
C ASP A 129 -11.34 0.61 1.89
N GLY A 130 -11.69 1.12 0.71
CA GLY A 130 -13.06 1.47 0.33
C GLY A 130 -13.57 2.75 0.98
N GLU A 131 -12.75 3.40 1.80
CA GLU A 131 -13.11 4.69 2.40
C GLU A 131 -12.88 5.80 1.38
N ALA A 132 -13.81 6.75 1.34
CA ALA A 132 -13.69 7.91 0.47
C ALA A 132 -12.53 8.80 0.92
N ASN A 133 -11.83 9.35 -0.06
CA ASN A 133 -10.86 10.43 0.10
C ASN A 133 -11.23 11.60 -0.81
N TRP A 134 -10.52 12.72 -0.69
CA TRP A 134 -10.86 13.93 -1.43
C TRP A 134 -10.75 13.74 -2.96
N VAL A 135 -9.85 12.85 -3.42
CA VAL A 135 -9.66 12.54 -4.85
C VAL A 135 -10.85 11.74 -5.36
N SER A 136 -11.33 10.74 -4.61
CA SER A 136 -12.53 9.98 -4.98
C SER A 136 -13.76 10.88 -5.01
N ASP A 137 -13.91 11.77 -4.01
CA ASP A 137 -15.02 12.72 -3.95
C ASP A 137 -15.01 13.68 -5.16
N LEU A 138 -13.82 14.18 -5.52
CA LEU A 138 -13.66 15.05 -6.69
C LEU A 138 -14.02 14.31 -7.99
N LEU A 139 -13.52 13.10 -8.18
CA LEU A 139 -13.85 12.29 -9.35
C LEU A 139 -15.35 12.01 -9.45
N GLN A 140 -16.01 11.66 -8.35
CA GLN A 140 -17.46 11.43 -8.32
C GLN A 140 -18.27 12.71 -8.52
N LYS A 141 -17.75 13.87 -8.08
CA LYS A 141 -18.33 15.18 -8.42
C LYS A 141 -18.25 15.45 -9.92
N LYS A 142 -17.15 15.07 -10.59
CA LYS A 142 -16.98 15.23 -12.05
C LYS A 142 -17.79 14.22 -12.84
N ASN A 143 -17.91 13.01 -12.33
CA ASN A 143 -18.68 11.94 -12.92
C ASN A 143 -19.47 11.18 -11.83
N PRO A 144 -20.73 11.59 -11.57
CA PRO A 144 -21.59 10.95 -10.57
C PRO A 144 -21.94 9.48 -10.86
N GLY A 145 -21.60 8.99 -12.05
CA GLY A 145 -21.76 7.57 -12.42
C GLY A 145 -20.64 6.67 -11.90
N LEU A 146 -19.55 7.23 -11.35
CA LEU A 146 -18.47 6.46 -10.73
C LEU A 146 -18.92 5.91 -9.37
N GLU A 147 -19.00 4.59 -9.27
CA GLU A 147 -19.27 3.91 -8.00
C GLU A 147 -17.98 3.70 -7.20
N SER A 148 -18.10 3.75 -5.87
CA SER A 148 -16.97 3.45 -4.99
C SER A 148 -16.65 1.96 -5.01
N GLY A 149 -15.36 1.63 -5.00
CA GLY A 149 -14.87 0.25 -4.95
C GLY A 149 -13.72 0.07 -3.95
N VAL A 150 -13.35 -1.19 -3.74
CA VAL A 150 -12.17 -1.59 -2.96
C VAL A 150 -11.25 -2.35 -3.90
N GLU A 151 -10.00 -1.93 -4.01
CA GLU A 151 -8.99 -2.69 -4.75
C GLU A 151 -7.62 -2.54 -4.07
N THR A 152 -6.89 -3.65 -3.98
CA THR A 152 -5.58 -3.71 -3.30
C THR A 152 -4.45 -4.19 -4.23
N ALA A 153 -4.80 -4.70 -5.41
CA ALA A 153 -3.89 -5.27 -6.39
C ALA A 153 -3.72 -4.34 -7.60
N SER A 154 -3.29 -3.09 -7.34
CA SER A 154 -2.80 -2.17 -8.37
C SER A 154 -1.90 -1.08 -7.75
N ASP A 155 -1.15 -0.34 -8.57
CA ASP A 155 -0.09 0.59 -8.15
C ASP A 155 -0.55 1.74 -7.25
N HIS A 156 -1.81 2.17 -7.32
CA HIS A 156 -2.37 3.20 -6.43
C HIS A 156 -2.18 2.86 -4.94
N THR A 157 -2.09 1.57 -4.63
CA THR A 157 -1.84 1.10 -3.27
C THR A 157 -0.51 1.60 -2.72
N SER A 158 0.54 1.65 -3.55
CA SER A 158 1.86 2.14 -3.14
C SER A 158 1.82 3.59 -2.67
N PHE A 159 0.91 4.41 -3.22
CA PHE A 159 0.68 5.80 -2.81
C PHE A 159 -0.17 5.89 -1.54
N GLN A 160 -1.31 5.20 -1.48
CA GLN A 160 -2.18 5.24 -0.30
C GLN A 160 -1.46 4.75 0.96
N LEU A 161 -0.69 3.67 0.83
CA LEU A 161 0.13 3.13 1.92
C LEU A 161 1.29 4.05 2.33
N SER A 162 1.71 4.92 1.42
CA SER A 162 2.69 5.99 1.64
C SER A 162 2.10 7.25 2.28
N GLY A 163 0.81 7.23 2.66
CA GLY A 163 0.11 8.39 3.24
C GLY A 163 -0.33 9.42 2.19
N ILE A 164 -0.41 9.06 0.91
CA ILE A 164 -0.88 9.95 -0.16
C ILE A 164 -2.30 9.53 -0.56
N PRO A 165 -3.31 10.41 -0.53
CA PRO A 165 -4.64 10.09 -1.05
C PRO A 165 -4.55 9.60 -2.49
N ALA A 166 -4.94 8.36 -2.72
CA ALA A 166 -4.82 7.73 -4.02
C ALA A 166 -6.11 6.99 -4.36
N VAL A 167 -6.39 6.93 -5.66
CA VAL A 167 -7.53 6.21 -6.21
C VAL A 167 -7.12 5.44 -7.45
N LEU A 168 -7.85 4.38 -7.71
CA LEU A 168 -7.81 3.64 -8.96
C LEU A 168 -9.10 3.84 -9.72
N LEU A 169 -9.00 4.28 -10.97
CA LEU A 169 -10.09 4.20 -11.95
C LEU A 169 -9.95 2.89 -12.71
N MET A 170 -10.89 1.97 -12.48
CA MET A 170 -10.92 0.67 -13.15
C MET A 170 -12.34 0.25 -13.51
N GLN A 171 -12.47 -0.68 -14.45
CA GLN A 171 -13.77 -1.28 -14.73
C GLN A 171 -14.31 -2.10 -13.55
N ARG A 172 -15.63 -2.33 -13.52
CA ARG A 172 -16.26 -3.23 -12.54
C ARG A 172 -15.90 -4.69 -12.84
N GLY A 173 -15.13 -5.30 -11.95
CA GLY A 173 -14.67 -6.68 -12.06
C GLY A 173 -13.53 -6.85 -13.06
N ARG A 174 -13.03 -8.08 -13.24
CA ARG A 174 -11.83 -8.34 -14.05
C ARG A 174 -12.10 -8.46 -15.56
N GLY A 175 -13.36 -8.48 -15.97
CA GLY A 175 -13.74 -8.81 -17.35
C GLY A 175 -13.53 -10.30 -17.67
N TYR A 176 -13.90 -10.71 -18.88
CA TYR A 176 -13.88 -12.14 -19.27
C TYR A 176 -12.53 -12.63 -19.78
N LEU A 177 -11.63 -11.72 -20.15
CA LEU A 177 -10.40 -12.03 -20.89
C LEU A 177 -9.12 -11.73 -20.09
N TYR A 178 -9.26 -11.41 -18.81
CA TYR A 178 -8.15 -11.15 -17.89
C TYR A 178 -7.06 -12.23 -17.96
N HIS A 179 -5.80 -11.81 -18.11
CA HIS A 179 -4.62 -12.68 -18.21
C HIS A 179 -4.72 -13.76 -19.30
N SER A 180 -5.43 -13.48 -20.39
CA SER A 180 -5.58 -14.39 -21.51
C SER A 180 -4.97 -13.82 -22.79
N ALA A 181 -4.55 -14.69 -23.70
CA ALA A 181 -4.10 -14.30 -25.04
C ALA A 181 -5.21 -13.66 -25.89
N ALA A 182 -6.47 -13.68 -25.43
CA ALA A 182 -7.59 -13.00 -26.07
C ALA A 182 -7.78 -11.56 -25.57
N ASP A 183 -6.98 -11.09 -24.59
CA ASP A 183 -6.96 -9.69 -24.16
C ASP A 183 -6.33 -8.79 -25.24
N THR A 184 -7.07 -8.55 -26.32
CA THR A 184 -6.64 -7.79 -27.50
C THR A 184 -7.45 -6.51 -27.65
N ALA A 185 -6.92 -5.56 -28.42
CA ALA A 185 -7.50 -4.23 -28.58
C ALA A 185 -8.94 -4.25 -29.16
N GLU A 186 -9.28 -5.26 -29.96
CA GLU A 186 -10.61 -5.42 -30.56
C GLU A 186 -11.72 -5.71 -29.53
N GLN A 187 -11.34 -6.09 -28.31
CA GLN A 187 -12.26 -6.44 -27.22
C GLN A 187 -12.60 -5.24 -26.33
N LEU A 188 -11.97 -4.08 -26.58
CA LEU A 188 -12.10 -2.89 -25.74
C LEU A 188 -13.26 -2.00 -26.18
N ASP A 189 -14.03 -1.55 -25.20
CA ASP A 189 -14.96 -0.44 -25.32
C ASP A 189 -14.20 0.88 -25.15
N LEU A 190 -13.86 1.50 -26.28
CA LEU A 190 -13.15 2.78 -26.31
C LEU A 190 -13.94 3.92 -25.65
N TYR A 191 -15.28 3.86 -25.59
CA TYR A 191 -16.07 4.89 -24.92
C TYR A 191 -15.93 4.81 -23.41
N ALA A 192 -15.83 3.60 -22.84
CA ALA A 192 -15.57 3.41 -21.43
C ALA A 192 -14.18 3.94 -21.04
N ILE A 193 -13.16 3.70 -21.88
CA ILE A 193 -11.80 4.24 -21.68
C ILE A 193 -11.83 5.77 -21.72
N ALA A 194 -12.46 6.34 -22.76
CA ALA A 194 -12.57 7.80 -22.91
C ALA A 194 -13.31 8.44 -21.73
N ALA A 195 -14.43 7.87 -21.28
CA ALA A 195 -15.19 8.40 -20.15
C ALA A 195 -14.39 8.41 -18.83
N ALA A 196 -13.59 7.38 -18.58
CA ALA A 196 -12.69 7.33 -17.42
C ALA A 196 -11.58 8.41 -17.54
N ALA A 197 -10.97 8.53 -18.72
CA ALA A 197 -9.93 9.53 -18.99
C ALA A 197 -10.47 10.97 -18.87
N ASP A 198 -11.66 11.25 -19.42
CA ASP A 198 -12.33 12.55 -19.30
C ASP A 198 -12.65 12.90 -17.84
N SER A 199 -13.05 11.92 -17.03
CA SER A 199 -13.31 12.13 -15.60
C SER A 199 -12.05 12.56 -14.85
N ALA A 200 -10.92 11.89 -15.12
CA ALA A 200 -9.64 12.25 -14.55
C ALA A 200 -9.09 13.58 -15.07
N ALA A 201 -9.24 13.86 -16.38
CA ALA A 201 -8.85 15.14 -16.96
C ALA A 201 -9.63 16.30 -16.34
N ALA A 202 -10.95 16.17 -16.19
CA ALA A 202 -11.80 17.19 -15.58
C ALA A 202 -11.50 17.43 -14.09
N ALA A 203 -11.07 16.39 -13.36
CA ALA A 203 -10.58 16.52 -12.00
C ALA A 203 -9.20 17.21 -11.97
N ALA A 204 -8.28 16.79 -12.83
CA ALA A 204 -6.96 17.38 -12.95
C ALA A 204 -6.99 18.87 -13.35
N GLU A 205 -7.90 19.27 -14.25
CA GLU A 205 -8.11 20.67 -14.61
C GLU A 205 -8.59 21.52 -13.43
N GLU A 206 -9.46 21.00 -12.56
CA GLU A 206 -9.85 21.71 -11.32
C GLU A 206 -8.65 21.86 -10.40
N ILE A 207 -7.85 20.81 -10.21
CA ILE A 207 -6.65 20.85 -9.35
C ILE A 207 -5.58 21.80 -9.92
N CYS A 208 -5.40 21.86 -11.24
CA CYS A 208 -4.41 22.71 -11.89
C CYS A 208 -4.79 24.20 -11.92
N SER A 209 -6.03 24.56 -11.56
CA SER A 209 -6.48 25.94 -11.61
C SER A 209 -5.89 26.77 -10.47
N ALA A 210 -5.36 27.94 -10.81
CA ALA A 210 -4.88 28.91 -9.80
C ALA A 210 -5.99 29.48 -8.89
N ASP A 211 -7.26 29.26 -9.25
CA ASP A 211 -8.41 29.61 -8.41
C ASP A 211 -8.76 28.51 -7.39
N THR A 212 -8.13 27.33 -7.51
CA THR A 212 -8.33 26.20 -6.61
C THR A 212 -7.32 26.27 -5.47
N PRO A 213 -7.78 26.35 -4.20
CA PRO A 213 -6.86 26.33 -3.07
C PRO A 213 -6.07 25.02 -3.01
N SER A 214 -4.85 25.09 -2.46
CA SER A 214 -4.02 23.90 -2.22
C SER A 214 -4.77 22.84 -1.41
N TYR A 215 -4.64 21.59 -1.84
CA TYR A 215 -5.21 20.44 -1.15
C TYR A 215 -4.26 19.84 -0.11
N ARG A 216 -3.05 20.37 0.08
CA ARG A 216 -2.02 19.80 0.97
C ARG A 216 -2.52 19.51 2.38
N ALA A 217 -3.24 20.45 2.99
CA ALA A 217 -3.74 20.27 4.36
C ALA A 217 -4.73 19.10 4.45
N LEU A 218 -5.65 19.02 3.49
CA LEU A 218 -6.64 17.94 3.40
C LEU A 218 -5.97 16.60 3.08
N ALA A 219 -5.02 16.62 2.13
CA ALA A 219 -4.26 15.44 1.73
C ALA A 219 -3.44 14.89 2.89
N ARG A 220 -2.81 15.75 3.69
CA ARG A 220 -2.09 15.36 4.91
C ARG A 220 -3.03 14.78 5.96
N GLU A 221 -4.14 15.43 6.24
CA GLU A 221 -5.13 14.92 7.22
C GLU A 221 -5.62 13.52 6.82
N GLN A 222 -5.91 13.31 5.54
CA GLN A 222 -6.36 12.02 5.02
C GLN A 222 -5.20 11.01 4.87
N GLY A 223 -3.98 11.47 4.60
CA GLY A 223 -2.77 10.67 4.57
C GLY A 223 -2.39 10.10 5.93
N GLU A 224 -2.60 10.89 6.99
CA GLU A 224 -2.52 10.42 8.39
C GLU A 224 -3.63 9.40 8.70
N ARG A 225 -4.72 9.37 7.91
CA ARG A 225 -5.67 8.24 7.89
C ARG A 225 -5.16 7.04 7.08
N GLY A 226 -4.26 7.24 6.12
CA GLY A 226 -3.64 6.22 5.26
C GLY A 226 -2.47 5.44 5.87
N ALA A 227 -2.15 5.62 7.16
CA ALA A 227 -1.22 4.74 7.86
C ALA A 227 -1.58 3.27 7.58
N TYR A 228 -0.61 2.49 7.09
CA TYR A 228 -0.83 1.13 6.60
C TYR A 228 -1.80 0.38 7.52
N ARG A 229 -2.91 -0.08 6.95
CA ARG A 229 -3.94 -0.80 7.70
C ARG A 229 -3.58 -2.27 7.73
N GLN A 230 -3.18 -2.75 8.89
CA GLN A 230 -3.00 -4.16 9.14
C GLN A 230 -4.37 -4.80 9.39
N THR A 231 -4.97 -5.31 8.32
CA THR A 231 -6.26 -6.00 8.37
C THR A 231 -6.11 -7.44 8.83
N ARG A 232 -7.24 -8.11 9.09
CA ARG A 232 -7.28 -9.55 9.34
C ARG A 232 -6.69 -10.37 8.18
N GLN A 233 -6.86 -9.93 6.94
CA GLN A 233 -6.43 -10.63 5.73
C GLN A 233 -4.94 -10.40 5.39
N ASN A 234 -4.39 -9.24 5.77
CA ASN A 234 -3.02 -8.87 5.45
C ASN A 234 -2.03 -9.71 6.24
N MET A 235 -1.16 -10.49 5.60
CA MET A 235 -0.14 -11.26 6.31
C MET A 235 1.09 -10.39 6.56
N ILE A 236 1.60 -10.43 7.80
CA ILE A 236 2.96 -9.94 8.07
C ILE A 236 3.85 -11.16 8.13
N TYR A 237 4.76 -11.25 7.18
CA TYR A 237 5.68 -12.36 7.04
C TYR A 237 6.83 -12.16 8.02
N PHE A 238 6.74 -12.80 9.20
CA PHE A 238 7.93 -13.00 10.02
C PHE A 238 8.99 -13.71 9.18
N GLY A 239 10.25 -13.32 9.37
CA GLY A 239 11.34 -13.76 8.52
C GLY A 239 11.50 -12.97 7.22
N SER A 240 10.67 -11.97 6.91
CA SER A 240 10.90 -11.07 5.77
C SER A 240 12.07 -10.13 6.01
N SER A 241 12.74 -9.75 4.92
CA SER A 241 13.75 -8.69 4.99
C SER A 241 13.10 -7.33 5.27
N ARG A 242 13.90 -6.36 5.71
CA ARG A 242 13.44 -4.98 5.86
C ARG A 242 12.91 -4.42 4.53
N ALA A 243 13.61 -4.65 3.43
CA ALA A 243 13.18 -4.19 2.11
C ALA A 243 11.82 -4.77 1.72
N ASP A 244 11.57 -6.05 1.96
CA ASP A 244 10.26 -6.67 1.70
C ASP A 244 9.17 -6.09 2.60
N THR A 245 9.52 -5.82 3.86
CA THR A 245 8.58 -5.21 4.82
C THR A 245 8.22 -3.79 4.40
N GLU A 246 9.20 -2.95 4.09
CA GLU A 246 8.99 -1.56 3.65
C GLU A 246 8.25 -1.51 2.31
N ALA A 247 8.55 -2.44 1.39
CA ALA A 247 7.82 -2.60 0.14
C ALA A 247 6.35 -3.02 0.39
N TYR A 248 6.11 -3.90 1.36
CA TYR A 248 4.76 -4.34 1.73
C TYR A 248 3.97 -3.24 2.45
N ILE A 249 4.60 -2.55 3.38
CA ILE A 249 4.04 -1.42 4.13
C ILE A 249 3.87 -0.19 3.23
N GLY A 250 4.65 -0.07 2.16
CA GLY A 250 4.66 1.09 1.27
C GLY A 250 5.30 2.32 1.90
N ALA A 251 6.08 2.17 2.97
CA ALA A 251 6.80 3.25 3.64
C ALA A 251 8.09 2.71 4.27
N ALA A 252 9.14 3.54 4.29
CA ALA A 252 10.37 3.24 5.00
C ALA A 252 10.16 3.42 6.51
N GLY A 253 10.75 2.54 7.32
CA GLY A 253 10.69 2.67 8.78
C GLY A 253 11.64 3.73 9.30
N GLU A 254 11.24 4.46 10.34
CA GLU A 254 12.14 5.37 11.04
C GLU A 254 13.10 4.58 11.93
N PRO A 255 14.43 4.71 11.78
CA PRO A 255 15.38 3.95 12.59
C PRO A 255 15.32 4.39 14.06
N VAL A 256 15.08 3.43 14.96
CA VAL A 256 14.96 3.68 16.42
C VAL A 256 16.23 3.30 17.14
N GLY A 257 16.87 2.20 16.75
CA GLY A 257 18.11 1.74 17.36
C GLY A 257 18.57 0.40 16.81
N ALA A 258 19.84 0.09 17.09
CA ALA A 258 20.45 -1.19 16.77
C ALA A 258 21.26 -1.70 17.97
N SER A 259 21.33 -3.02 18.13
CA SER A 259 22.16 -3.66 19.15
C SER A 259 22.68 -5.00 18.66
N GLU A 260 23.71 -5.52 19.32
CA GLU A 260 24.32 -6.81 19.00
C GLU A 260 24.41 -7.66 20.25
N ILE A 261 24.14 -8.96 20.12
CA ILE A 261 24.30 -9.94 21.18
C ILE A 261 25.23 -11.03 20.66
N SER A 262 26.41 -11.14 21.25
CA SER A 262 27.40 -12.15 20.90
C SER A 262 27.55 -13.19 22.01
N GLY A 263 27.75 -14.45 21.60
CA GLY A 263 28.13 -15.57 22.46
C GLY A 263 29.39 -16.27 21.93
N GLU A 264 29.69 -17.47 22.45
CA GLU A 264 30.82 -18.25 21.95
C GLU A 264 30.54 -18.78 20.54
N GLY A 265 31.03 -18.07 19.52
CA GLY A 265 30.97 -18.49 18.12
C GLY A 265 29.73 -18.02 17.35
N TRP A 266 28.90 -17.15 17.93
CA TRP A 266 27.77 -16.52 17.23
C TRP A 266 27.60 -15.05 17.61
N THR A 267 27.05 -14.26 16.69
CA THR A 267 26.62 -12.87 16.91
C THR A 267 25.26 -12.70 16.25
N ASP A 268 24.29 -12.22 17.01
CA ASP A 268 23.02 -11.74 16.49
C ASP A 268 23.00 -10.22 16.48
N THR A 269 22.64 -9.65 15.35
CA THR A 269 22.39 -8.22 15.17
C THR A 269 20.89 -7.98 15.28
N TYR A 270 20.50 -6.89 15.94
CA TYR A 270 19.11 -6.48 16.10
C TYR A 270 18.97 -5.03 15.64
N GLU A 271 18.01 -4.76 14.77
CA GLU A 271 17.67 -3.42 14.33
C GLU A 271 16.17 -3.17 14.55
N THR A 272 15.81 -2.02 15.11
CA THR A 272 14.41 -1.64 15.36
C THR A 272 14.03 -0.42 14.55
N TYR A 273 12.91 -0.51 13.86
CA TYR A 273 12.33 0.55 13.04
C TYR A 273 10.90 0.86 13.50
N HIS A 274 10.54 2.14 13.53
CA HIS A 274 9.21 2.63 13.88
C HIS A 274 8.39 2.88 12.62
N TYR A 275 7.10 2.53 12.71
CA TYR A 275 6.09 2.71 11.69
C TYR A 275 4.81 3.22 12.34
N SER A 276 4.09 4.08 11.65
CA SER A 276 2.71 4.46 11.99
C SER A 276 1.76 3.53 11.24
N MET A 277 0.98 2.71 11.96
CA MET A 277 0.14 1.67 11.34
C MET A 277 -1.24 1.58 11.99
N ARG A 278 -2.29 1.40 11.19
CA ARG A 278 -3.64 1.13 11.68
C ARG A 278 -3.83 -0.36 11.93
N TRP A 279 -3.77 -0.75 13.19
CA TRP A 279 -4.06 -2.11 13.61
C TRP A 279 -5.53 -2.27 14.01
N PHE A 280 -6.09 -3.44 13.74
CA PHE A 280 -7.40 -3.87 14.26
C PHE A 280 -8.56 -2.91 13.95
N ASP A 281 -8.54 -2.29 12.76
CA ASP A 281 -9.55 -1.31 12.34
C ASP A 281 -9.66 -0.09 13.28
N SER A 282 -8.57 0.23 13.96
CA SER A 282 -8.45 1.44 14.78
C SER A 282 -8.71 2.71 13.97
N LYS A 283 -9.35 3.67 14.63
CA LYS A 283 -9.64 5.01 14.08
C LYS A 283 -8.41 5.91 14.03
N VAL A 284 -7.39 5.64 14.84
CA VAL A 284 -6.12 6.36 14.85
C VAL A 284 -4.99 5.35 14.63
N PRO A 285 -3.97 5.68 13.83
CA PRO A 285 -2.79 4.82 13.71
C PRO A 285 -2.10 4.61 15.07
N MET A 286 -1.49 3.45 15.26
CA MET A 286 -0.71 3.10 16.45
C MET A 286 0.78 3.08 16.13
N SER A 287 1.59 3.54 17.08
CA SER A 287 3.05 3.39 17.05
C SER A 287 3.40 1.90 17.01
N THR A 288 4.09 1.49 15.95
CA THR A 288 4.46 0.11 15.70
C THR A 288 5.97 -0.02 15.51
N TYR A 289 6.60 -0.96 16.19
CA TYR A 289 8.05 -1.17 16.17
C TYR A 289 8.37 -2.55 15.63
N TYR A 290 9.02 -2.59 14.46
CA TYR A 290 9.49 -3.83 13.84
C TYR A 290 10.94 -4.03 14.24
N GLN A 291 11.25 -5.19 14.80
CA GLN A 291 12.60 -5.59 15.17
C GLN A 291 13.07 -6.73 14.25
N TYR A 292 14.19 -6.49 13.58
CA TYR A 292 14.84 -7.42 12.68
C TYR A 292 16.04 -8.04 13.38
N ARG A 293 16.15 -9.37 13.33
CA ARG A 293 17.32 -10.12 13.79
C ARG A 293 18.09 -10.63 12.59
N ASN A 294 19.37 -10.26 12.48
CA ASN A 294 20.21 -10.59 11.32
C ASN A 294 19.56 -10.27 9.97
N GLY A 295 18.85 -9.13 9.92
CA GLY A 295 18.16 -8.64 8.73
C GLY A 295 16.73 -9.18 8.50
N PHE A 296 16.23 -10.06 9.35
CA PHE A 296 14.92 -10.71 9.18
C PHE A 296 13.96 -10.36 10.31
N LEU A 297 12.71 -10.03 9.98
CA LEU A 297 11.69 -9.60 10.93
C LEU A 297 11.42 -10.72 11.97
N GLU A 298 11.70 -10.46 13.24
CA GLU A 298 11.51 -11.44 14.33
C GLU A 298 10.40 -11.02 15.29
N ARG A 299 10.20 -9.71 15.49
CA ARG A 299 9.23 -9.20 16.47
C ARG A 299 8.58 -7.91 16.00
N ILE A 300 7.29 -7.76 16.33
CA ILE A 300 6.53 -6.54 16.16
C ILE A 300 5.97 -6.15 17.52
N GLU A 301 6.21 -4.90 17.93
CA GLU A 301 5.72 -4.32 19.17
C GLU A 301 4.76 -3.16 18.86
N LEU A 302 3.52 -3.19 19.39
CA LEU A 302 2.66 -1.99 19.40
C LEU A 302 2.77 -1.26 20.73
N ARG A 303 2.87 0.08 20.65
CA ARG A 303 2.83 0.98 21.81
C ARG A 303 1.62 1.92 21.71
N PRO A 304 0.41 1.42 22.00
CA PRO A 304 -0.82 2.17 21.80
C PRO A 304 -0.89 3.48 22.60
N GLU A 305 -0.27 3.51 23.78
CA GLU A 305 -0.22 4.69 24.66
C GLU A 305 0.46 5.90 24.01
N GLU A 306 1.40 5.70 23.08
CA GLU A 306 2.05 6.79 22.33
C GLU A 306 1.09 7.49 21.37
N THR A 307 -0.03 6.84 21.07
CA THR A 307 -1.06 7.29 20.12
C THR A 307 -2.42 7.54 20.78
N GLY A 308 -2.46 7.55 22.13
CA GLY A 308 -3.66 7.86 22.90
C GLY A 308 -4.64 6.68 23.10
N TYR A 309 -4.25 5.46 22.70
CA TYR A 309 -5.02 4.26 23.00
C TYR A 309 -4.63 3.66 24.35
N THR A 310 -5.61 3.15 25.10
CA THR A 310 -5.37 2.29 26.26
C THR A 310 -5.31 0.82 25.83
N GLY A 311 -4.64 -0.04 26.62
CA GLY A 311 -4.63 -1.47 26.30
C GLY A 311 -5.99 -2.15 26.38
N GLU A 312 -6.96 -1.59 27.12
CA GLU A 312 -8.36 -2.06 27.10
C GLU A 312 -9.02 -1.75 25.76
N GLN A 313 -8.83 -0.55 25.22
CA GLN A 313 -9.34 -0.19 23.89
C GLN A 313 -8.71 -1.06 22.79
N VAL A 314 -7.41 -1.34 22.89
CA VAL A 314 -6.75 -2.28 21.96
C VAL A 314 -7.31 -3.68 22.08
N ARG A 315 -7.56 -4.16 23.30
CA ARG A 315 -8.20 -5.45 23.54
C ARG A 315 -9.57 -5.53 22.88
N GLU A 316 -10.41 -4.51 23.04
CA GLU A 316 -11.73 -4.45 22.39
C GLU A 316 -11.63 -4.53 20.86
N LEU A 317 -10.64 -3.85 20.27
CA LEU A 317 -10.40 -3.90 18.82
C LEU A 317 -9.94 -5.30 18.36
N ILE A 318 -9.06 -5.95 19.12
CA ILE A 318 -8.62 -7.33 18.81
C ILE A 318 -9.80 -8.30 18.94
N GLU A 319 -10.61 -8.18 19.98
CA GLU A 319 -11.79 -9.02 20.17
C GLU A 319 -12.85 -8.80 19.08
N ALA A 320 -13.03 -7.56 18.61
CA ALA A 320 -13.91 -7.26 17.49
C ALA A 320 -13.46 -7.94 16.18
N MET A 321 -12.14 -8.04 15.97
CA MET A 321 -11.56 -8.61 14.75
C MET A 321 -11.42 -10.15 14.79
N TYR A 322 -10.99 -10.69 15.92
CA TYR A 322 -10.59 -12.10 16.07
C TYR A 322 -11.51 -12.91 17.00
N GLY A 323 -12.44 -12.25 17.71
CA GLY A 323 -13.30 -12.88 18.70
C GLY A 323 -12.63 -13.04 20.06
N SER A 324 -13.19 -13.91 20.90
CA SER A 324 -12.70 -14.12 22.27
C SER A 324 -11.26 -14.66 22.31
N PRO A 325 -10.48 -14.31 23.35
CA PRO A 325 -9.12 -14.82 23.49
C PRO A 325 -9.08 -16.34 23.66
N VAL A 326 -8.01 -16.95 23.14
CA VAL A 326 -7.75 -18.39 23.24
C VAL A 326 -6.88 -18.75 24.45
N SER A 327 -6.21 -17.77 25.06
CA SER A 327 -5.43 -17.96 26.28
C SER A 327 -5.37 -16.71 27.16
N GLU A 328 -5.31 -16.92 28.47
CA GLU A 328 -5.01 -15.89 29.47
C GLU A 328 -4.08 -16.46 30.54
N GLU A 329 -2.80 -16.08 30.51
CA GLU A 329 -1.80 -16.56 31.45
C GLU A 329 -0.87 -15.44 31.90
N ARG A 330 -0.65 -15.30 33.22
CA ARG A 330 0.36 -14.39 33.81
C ARG A 330 0.33 -12.95 33.27
N GLY A 331 -0.87 -12.39 33.07
CA GLY A 331 -1.04 -11.01 32.57
C GLY A 331 -0.82 -10.85 31.06
N GLN A 332 -0.76 -11.97 30.32
CA GLN A 332 -0.80 -12.03 28.87
C GLN A 332 -2.14 -12.61 28.41
N THR A 333 -2.73 -11.98 27.41
CA THR A 333 -3.93 -12.46 26.72
C THR A 333 -3.55 -12.78 25.28
N GLY A 334 -3.89 -13.98 24.82
CA GLY A 334 -3.56 -14.46 23.48
C GLY A 334 -4.80 -14.67 22.61
N TRP A 335 -4.68 -14.31 21.33
CA TRP A 335 -5.65 -14.61 20.27
C TRP A 335 -4.95 -15.39 19.17
N SER A 336 -5.69 -16.27 18.50
CA SER A 336 -5.22 -16.97 17.30
C SER A 336 -6.20 -16.78 16.15
N ASP A 337 -5.66 -16.56 14.96
CA ASP A 337 -6.42 -16.63 13.71
C ASP A 337 -5.96 -17.85 12.91
N PRO A 338 -6.68 -18.98 12.98
CA PRO A 338 -6.29 -20.20 12.27
C PRO A 338 -6.44 -20.08 10.75
N ILE A 339 -7.19 -19.08 10.24
CA ILE A 339 -7.37 -18.88 8.80
C ILE A 339 -6.12 -18.28 8.18
N TYR A 340 -5.49 -17.31 8.87
CA TYR A 340 -4.32 -16.58 8.39
C TYR A 340 -3.06 -16.86 9.21
N SER A 341 -3.08 -17.91 10.05
CA SER A 341 -1.97 -18.36 10.90
C SER A 341 -1.35 -17.26 11.79
N LYS A 342 -2.18 -16.39 12.38
CA LYS A 342 -1.69 -15.29 13.23
C LYS A 342 -1.83 -15.62 14.71
N TYR A 343 -0.83 -15.24 15.51
CA TYR A 343 -0.91 -15.24 16.97
C TYR A 343 -0.62 -13.84 17.51
N ILE A 344 -1.56 -13.31 18.29
CA ILE A 344 -1.51 -11.97 18.84
C ILE A 344 -1.48 -12.11 20.36
N THR A 345 -0.51 -11.49 21.01
CA THR A 345 -0.41 -11.48 22.47
C THR A 345 -0.42 -10.06 22.99
N LEU A 346 -1.37 -9.72 23.85
CA LEU A 346 -1.39 -8.48 24.62
C LEU A 346 -0.82 -8.74 26.01
N SER A 347 0.22 -8.01 26.40
CA SER A 347 0.85 -8.15 27.71
C SER A 347 0.76 -6.87 28.52
N ARG A 348 0.52 -7.00 29.83
CA ARG A 348 0.43 -5.87 30.77
C ARG A 348 1.79 -5.41 31.33
N GLU A 349 2.88 -6.09 31.00
CA GLU A 349 4.23 -5.77 31.48
C GLU A 349 5.19 -5.63 30.30
N ARG A 350 5.85 -4.47 30.19
CA ARG A 350 6.96 -4.24 29.26
C ARG A 350 8.04 -5.29 29.50
N ARG A 351 8.24 -6.23 28.57
CA ARG A 351 9.38 -7.14 28.69
C ARG A 351 10.62 -6.33 28.39
N SER A 352 11.29 -5.84 29.45
CA SER A 352 12.67 -5.43 29.34
C SER A 352 13.44 -6.63 28.78
N SER A 353 13.98 -6.51 27.56
CA SER A 353 15.19 -7.24 27.22
C SER A 353 16.12 -7.08 28.41
N ARG A 354 16.54 -8.20 29.02
CA ARG A 354 17.34 -8.18 30.25
C ARG A 354 18.44 -7.13 30.12
N HIS A 355 18.44 -6.19 31.06
CA HIS A 355 19.35 -5.03 31.25
C HIS A 355 18.81 -3.67 30.78
N GLN A 356 17.88 -3.09 31.54
CA GLN A 356 17.98 -1.68 31.94
C GLN A 356 17.24 -1.46 33.27
N ARG A 357 18.00 -1.05 34.30
CA ARG A 357 17.48 -0.52 35.56
C ARG A 357 17.29 0.98 35.42
N SER A 358 16.04 1.44 35.33
CA SER A 358 15.58 2.73 35.87
C SER A 358 14.06 2.78 35.78
N GLY A 359 13.42 3.21 36.87
CA GLY A 359 12.01 2.97 37.15
C GLY A 359 10.99 3.78 36.35
N GLY A 360 9.74 3.34 36.49
CA GLY A 360 8.53 4.17 36.39
C GLY A 360 7.92 4.35 35.00
N CYS A 361 7.12 3.37 34.56
CA CYS A 361 5.73 3.53 34.09
C CYS A 361 5.22 2.17 33.58
N GLY A 362 4.01 1.76 33.96
CA GLY A 362 3.39 0.55 33.44
C GLY A 362 3.05 0.74 31.97
N GLY A 363 3.78 0.05 31.09
CA GLY A 363 3.52 0.01 29.65
C GLY A 363 2.93 -1.34 29.26
N MET A 364 1.93 -1.33 28.37
CA MET A 364 1.34 -2.54 27.81
C MET A 364 2.00 -2.81 26.45
N GLU A 365 2.40 -4.04 26.21
CA GLU A 365 3.13 -4.42 25.01
C GLU A 365 2.29 -5.42 24.21
N LEU A 366 1.94 -5.09 22.97
CA LEU A 366 1.41 -6.07 22.03
C LEU A 366 2.55 -6.69 21.25
N SER A 367 2.65 -8.02 21.25
CA SER A 367 3.57 -8.75 20.39
C SER A 367 2.81 -9.68 19.44
N VAL A 368 3.19 -9.68 18.18
CA VAL A 368 2.73 -10.65 17.17
C VAL A 368 3.88 -11.63 16.91
N PHE A 369 3.56 -12.92 16.79
CA PHE A 369 4.54 -13.99 16.53
C PHE A 369 3.95 -15.08 15.62
N ASP A 370 4.82 -15.90 15.04
CA ASP A 370 4.46 -17.21 14.49
C ASP A 370 4.15 -18.23 15.61
N PRO A 371 3.33 -19.26 15.33
CA PRO A 371 3.10 -20.35 16.29
C PRO A 371 4.42 -21.00 16.71
N PRO A 372 4.60 -21.35 18.01
CA PRO A 372 5.73 -22.15 18.44
C PRO A 372 5.70 -23.52 17.73
N ALA A 373 6.79 -23.87 17.07
CA ALA A 373 7.01 -25.22 16.56
C ALA A 373 7.13 -26.20 17.75
N GLY A 374 6.01 -26.84 18.12
CA GLY A 374 5.99 -27.93 19.09
C GLY A 374 5.03 -27.73 20.25
N GLY A 375 3.75 -28.01 20.01
CA GLY A 375 2.77 -28.37 21.04
C GLY A 375 1.95 -29.53 20.50
N GLN A 376 2.26 -30.76 20.94
CA GLN A 376 1.54 -31.95 20.52
C GLN A 376 0.07 -31.87 20.96
N THR A 377 -0.84 -31.98 20.01
CA THR A 377 -2.11 -32.68 20.20
C THR A 377 -2.35 -33.47 18.92
N GLU A 378 -2.28 -34.80 19.01
CA GLU A 378 -2.55 -35.69 17.89
C GLU A 378 -3.98 -35.49 17.37
N VAL A 379 -4.12 -35.05 16.12
CA VAL A 379 -5.20 -35.50 15.23
C VAL A 379 -4.64 -35.63 13.81
N GLY A 380 -4.41 -36.88 13.37
CA GLY A 380 -4.42 -37.28 11.96
C GLY A 380 -3.19 -36.95 11.11
N ARG A 381 -2.32 -37.96 10.91
CA ARG A 381 -1.38 -38.01 9.76
C ARG A 381 -2.14 -37.79 8.44
N VAL A 382 -1.69 -36.82 7.65
CA VAL A 382 -1.83 -36.85 6.19
C VAL A 382 -0.43 -36.69 5.60
N GLN A 383 0.05 -37.72 4.91
CA GLN A 383 1.31 -37.68 4.16
C GLN A 383 1.17 -36.74 2.96
N PRO A 384 2.21 -35.98 2.57
CA PRO A 384 2.21 -35.26 1.31
C PRO A 384 2.39 -36.24 0.15
N VAL A 385 1.37 -36.33 -0.71
CA VAL A 385 1.48 -36.94 -2.04
C VAL A 385 2.23 -35.95 -2.94
N TYR A 386 3.50 -36.21 -3.18
CA TYR A 386 4.23 -35.58 -4.29
C TYR A 386 3.73 -36.18 -5.61
N GLY A 387 2.79 -35.49 -6.26
CA GLY A 387 2.42 -35.75 -7.65
C GLY A 387 3.38 -35.01 -8.57
N ARG A 388 4.35 -35.73 -9.14
CA ARG A 388 5.02 -35.34 -10.38
C ARG A 388 3.99 -35.41 -11.51
N TYR A 389 3.90 -34.37 -12.33
CA TYR A 389 3.34 -34.50 -13.68
C TYR A 389 4.44 -34.20 -14.71
N GLN A 390 4.57 -35.15 -15.64
CA GLN A 390 5.29 -35.04 -16.90
C GLN A 390 4.58 -34.09 -17.85
#